data_AF-X0XMX1-F1
#
_entry.id   AF-X0XMX1-F1
#
_cell.length_a   1.000
_cell.length_b   1.000
_cell.length_c   1.000
_cell.angle_alpha   90.00
_cell.angle_beta   90.00
_cell.angle_gamma   90.00
#
_symmetry.space_group_name_H-M   'P 1'
#
loop_
_entity.id
_entity.type
_entity.pdbx_description
1 polymer ?
#
loop_
_entity_poly.entity_id
_entity_poly.type
_entity_poly.pdbx_seq_one_letter_code
_entity_poly.pdbx_strand_id
1 'polypeptide(L)'
;MTLIYLSAAWVAGIYLGSKLAFPLGVILLGLLPLCLIPFLSQYRKPLLLAGFCLLALLGGSLRFQSSLPTVNEHHLQFYNDRGVVEIQGMVATDPEARDRACIFQISAKELQMDGHRNEISGKALIRVPRYHEYHYGDMLKVTGKLETPQQFGDFDYK
;
A
#
# COMPACT_ATOMS: atom_id res chain seq x y z
N MET A 1 -5.51 6.38 -34.79
CA MET A 1 -6.48 5.62 -33.95
C MET A 1 -5.82 4.54 -33.08
N THR A 2 -4.59 4.11 -33.34
CA THR A 2 -3.86 3.11 -32.53
C THR A 2 -3.59 3.56 -31.09
N LEU A 3 -3.36 4.85 -30.87
CA LEU A 3 -3.15 5.43 -29.54
C LEU A 3 -4.35 5.25 -28.59
N ILE A 4 -5.58 5.27 -29.12
CA ILE A 4 -6.81 5.09 -28.32
C ILE A 4 -6.88 3.66 -27.78
N TYR A 5 -6.54 2.67 -28.61
CA TYR A 5 -6.50 1.26 -28.17
C TYR A 5 -5.43 1.04 -27.11
N LEU A 6 -4.26 1.68 -27.26
CA LEU A 6 -3.16 1.56 -26.30
C LEU A 6 -3.50 2.21 -24.96
N SER A 7 -4.10 3.40 -24.96
CA SER A 7 -4.52 4.07 -23.74
C SER A 7 -5.67 3.34 -23.04
N ALA A 8 -6.64 2.83 -23.79
CA ALA A 8 -7.72 2.00 -23.25
C ALA A 8 -7.17 0.71 -22.62
N ALA A 9 -6.22 0.04 -23.28
CA ALA A 9 -5.57 -1.16 -22.74
C ALA A 9 -4.79 -0.88 -21.45
N TRP A 10 -4.10 0.27 -21.37
CA TRP A 10 -3.40 0.70 -20.16
C TRP A 10 -4.36 0.93 -18.99
N VAL A 11 -5.45 1.69 -19.21
CA VAL A 11 -6.46 1.95 -18.18
C VAL A 11 -7.16 0.66 -17.73
N ALA A 12 -7.52 -0.21 -18.68
CA ALA A 12 -8.07 -1.53 -18.37
C ALA A 12 -7.09 -2.36 -17.56
N GLY A 13 -5.79 -2.31 -17.87
CA GLY A 13 -4.72 -2.98 -17.13
C GLY A 13 -4.61 -2.53 -15.68
N ILE A 14 -4.69 -1.22 -15.42
CA ILE A 14 -4.73 -0.68 -14.05
C ILE A 14 -5.96 -1.20 -13.30
N TYR A 15 -7.14 -1.15 -13.92
CA TYR A 15 -8.38 -1.65 -13.32
C TYR A 15 -8.30 -3.14 -12.99
N LEU A 16 -7.79 -3.95 -13.91
CA LEU A 16 -7.55 -5.39 -13.71
C LEU A 16 -6.54 -5.65 -12.58
N GLY A 17 -5.46 -4.86 -12.50
CA GLY A 17 -4.49 -4.92 -11.41
C GLY A 17 -5.09 -4.64 -10.03
N SER A 18 -6.18 -3.87 -9.95
CA SER A 18 -6.90 -3.64 -8.69
C SER A 18 -7.75 -4.81 -8.21
N LYS A 19 -8.15 -5.70 -9.13
CA LYS A 19 -9.02 -6.85 -8.83
C LYS A 19 -8.24 -8.17 -8.73
N LEU A 20 -7.15 -8.30 -9.48
CA LEU A 20 -6.36 -9.53 -9.57
C LEU A 20 -4.88 -9.25 -9.31
N ALA A 21 -4.31 -9.95 -8.33
CA ALA A 21 -2.87 -10.08 -8.17
C ALA A 21 -2.34 -11.11 -9.17
N PHE A 22 -1.89 -10.64 -10.34
CA PHE A 22 -1.30 -11.50 -11.36
C PHE A 22 0.09 -12.00 -10.92
N PRO A 23 0.35 -13.32 -10.93
CA PRO A 23 1.70 -13.83 -10.75
C PRO A 23 2.59 -13.42 -11.93
N LEU A 24 3.90 -13.31 -11.70
CA LEU A 24 4.88 -12.93 -12.73
C LEU A 24 4.80 -13.76 -14.02
N GLY A 25 4.28 -15.00 -13.96
CA GLY A 25 4.06 -15.87 -15.12
C GLY A 25 3.10 -15.32 -16.17
N VAL A 26 2.19 -14.40 -15.82
CA VAL A 26 1.24 -13.79 -16.77
C VAL A 26 1.95 -12.81 -17.73
N ILE A 27 3.16 -12.33 -17.37
CA ILE A 27 4.00 -11.52 -18.26
C ILE A 27 4.39 -12.29 -19.52
N LEU A 28 4.56 -13.62 -19.42
CA LEU A 28 4.87 -14.49 -20.56
C LEU A 28 3.72 -14.52 -21.57
N LEU A 29 2.48 -14.33 -21.12
CA LEU A 29 1.31 -14.25 -21.99
C LEU A 29 1.33 -12.97 -22.85
N GLY A 30 1.95 -11.89 -22.35
CA GLY A 30 2.25 -10.65 -23.07
C GLY A 30 3.18 -10.83 -24.27
N LEU A 31 4.12 -11.76 -24.15
CA LEU A 31 5.13 -12.05 -25.17
C LEU A 31 4.63 -13.04 -26.24
N LEU A 32 3.58 -13.80 -25.93
CA LEU A 32 2.99 -14.81 -26.81
C LEU A 32 2.61 -14.29 -28.22
N PRO A 33 1.92 -13.14 -28.37
CA PRO A 33 1.66 -12.56 -29.70
C PRO A 33 2.94 -12.12 -30.42
N LEU A 34 4.01 -11.78 -29.69
CA LEU A 34 5.31 -11.40 -30.27
C LEU A 34 6.09 -12.64 -30.77
N CYS A 35 6.01 -13.77 -30.04
CA CYS A 35 6.60 -15.05 -30.43
C CYS A 35 5.94 -15.70 -31.65
N LEU A 36 4.68 -15.35 -31.96
CA LEU A 36 3.94 -15.87 -33.13
C LEU A 36 4.23 -15.10 -34.44
N ILE A 37 4.96 -13.98 -34.37
CA ILE A 37 5.37 -13.16 -35.52
C ILE A 37 6.10 -13.94 -36.64
N PRO A 38 7.06 -14.85 -36.36
CA PRO A 38 7.72 -15.63 -37.40
C PRO A 38 6.78 -16.61 -38.11
N PHE A 39 5.74 -17.12 -37.44
CA PHE A 39 4.80 -18.10 -38.00
C PHE A 39 3.63 -17.46 -38.79
N LEU A 40 3.20 -16.25 -38.41
CA LEU A 40 2.09 -15.54 -39.04
C LEU A 40 2.57 -14.22 -39.69
N SER A 41 3.54 -14.32 -40.61
CA SER A 41 4.18 -13.16 -41.24
C SER A 41 3.20 -12.23 -41.99
N GLN A 42 2.06 -12.78 -42.43
CA GLN A 42 0.97 -12.05 -43.10
C GLN A 42 0.17 -11.13 -42.14
N TYR A 43 0.23 -11.35 -40.83
CA TYR A 43 -0.50 -10.61 -39.80
C TYR A 43 0.43 -9.81 -38.87
N ARG A 44 1.63 -9.45 -39.33
CA ARG A 44 2.63 -8.72 -38.53
C ARG A 44 2.11 -7.43 -37.89
N LYS A 45 1.37 -6.60 -38.63
CA LYS A 45 0.83 -5.33 -38.12
C LYS A 45 -0.17 -5.52 -36.97
N PRO A 46 -1.22 -6.36 -37.08
CA PRO A 46 -2.12 -6.61 -35.97
C PRO A 46 -1.46 -7.38 -34.80
N LEU A 47 -0.52 -8.30 -35.06
CA LEU A 47 0.23 -8.96 -33.98
C LEU A 47 1.07 -7.97 -33.16
N LEU A 48 1.73 -7.02 -33.81
CA LEU A 48 2.49 -5.98 -33.12
C LEU A 48 1.57 -5.08 -32.28
N LEU A 49 0.42 -4.66 -32.84
CA LEU A 49 -0.55 -3.85 -32.09
C LEU A 49 -1.13 -4.62 -30.90
N ALA A 50 -1.47 -5.91 -31.08
CA ALA A 50 -1.95 -6.77 -30.02
C ALA A 50 -0.91 -6.99 -28.92
N GLY A 51 0.36 -7.22 -29.29
CA GLY A 51 1.47 -7.33 -28.36
C GLY A 51 1.70 -6.05 -27.57
N PHE A 52 1.72 -4.88 -28.23
CA PHE A 52 1.82 -3.59 -27.55
C PHE A 52 0.63 -3.31 -26.61
N CYS A 53 -0.60 -3.69 -27.00
CA CYS A 53 -1.76 -3.57 -26.12
C CYS A 53 -1.67 -4.50 -24.91
N LEU A 54 -1.24 -5.75 -25.10
CA LEU A 54 -1.07 -6.69 -23.98
C LEU A 54 0.04 -6.22 -23.03
N LEU A 55 1.15 -5.71 -23.55
CA LEU A 55 2.23 -5.13 -22.76
C LEU A 55 1.75 -3.90 -21.98
N ALA A 56 0.94 -3.03 -22.59
CA ALA A 56 0.35 -1.89 -21.90
C ALA A 56 -0.62 -2.33 -20.78
N LEU A 57 -1.43 -3.36 -21.01
CA LEU A 57 -2.34 -3.92 -20.01
C LEU A 57 -1.56 -4.52 -18.82
N LEU A 58 -0.57 -5.36 -19.10
CA LEU A 58 0.27 -6.00 -18.09
C LEU A 58 1.10 -4.95 -17.33
N GLY A 59 1.69 -3.99 -18.04
CA GLY A 59 2.41 -2.87 -17.46
C GLY A 59 1.53 -2.04 -16.52
N GLY A 60 0.28 -1.76 -16.90
CA GLY A 60 -0.69 -1.08 -16.04
C GLY A 60 -0.98 -1.86 -14.76
N SER A 61 -1.17 -3.18 -14.87
CA SER A 61 -1.43 -4.04 -13.70
C SER A 61 -0.24 -4.14 -12.74
N LEU A 62 0.99 -4.29 -13.28
CA LEU A 62 2.22 -4.34 -12.49
C LEU A 62 2.49 -3.01 -11.82
N ARG A 63 2.27 -1.88 -12.51
CA ARG A 63 2.40 -0.56 -11.89
C ARG A 63 1.47 -0.48 -10.68
N PHE A 64 0.20 -0.85 -10.84
CA PHE A 64 -0.75 -0.79 -9.72
C PHE A 64 -0.25 -1.61 -8.53
N GLN A 65 0.15 -2.88 -8.75
CA GLN A 65 0.70 -3.75 -7.72
C GLN A 65 1.96 -3.18 -7.05
N SER A 66 2.90 -2.62 -7.82
CA SER A 66 4.11 -2.00 -7.26
C SER A 66 3.83 -0.69 -6.50
N SER A 67 2.69 -0.05 -6.73
CA SER A 67 2.30 1.13 -5.96
C SER A 67 1.57 0.82 -4.66
N LEU A 68 1.13 -0.42 -4.45
CA LEU A 68 0.59 -0.84 -3.17
C LEU A 68 1.74 -0.99 -2.14
N PRO A 69 1.61 -0.39 -0.95
CA PRO A 69 2.58 -0.62 0.12
C PRO A 69 2.55 -2.09 0.53
N THR A 70 3.71 -2.76 0.52
CA THR A 70 3.82 -4.15 1.00
C THR A 70 3.76 -4.17 2.51
N VAL A 71 2.66 -4.68 3.06
CA VAL A 71 2.45 -4.82 4.50
C VAL A 71 3.27 -6.00 5.04
N ASN A 72 4.45 -5.72 5.57
CA ASN A 72 5.36 -6.73 6.15
C ASN A 72 5.52 -6.52 7.67
N GLU A 73 6.21 -7.44 8.35
CA GLU A 73 6.52 -7.39 9.80
C GLU A 73 7.27 -6.12 10.24
N HIS A 74 7.87 -5.39 9.31
CA HIS A 74 8.51 -4.08 9.53
C HIS A 74 7.54 -2.90 9.41
N HIS A 75 6.26 -3.13 9.16
CA HIS A 75 5.24 -2.08 9.08
C HIS A 75 4.26 -2.19 10.24
N LEU A 76 3.98 -1.07 10.89
CA LEU A 76 3.09 -1.02 12.05
C LEU A 76 1.70 -1.64 11.76
N GLN A 77 1.14 -1.36 10.58
CA GLN A 77 -0.15 -1.89 10.11
C GLN A 77 -0.25 -3.43 10.12
N PHE A 78 0.87 -4.16 10.06
CA PHE A 78 0.87 -5.62 10.13
C PHE A 78 0.36 -6.14 11.48
N TYR A 79 0.58 -5.38 12.55
CA TYR A 79 0.22 -5.73 13.93
C TYR A 79 -1.16 -5.25 14.35
N ASN A 80 -1.92 -4.60 13.45
CA ASN A 80 -3.27 -4.16 13.75
C ASN A 80 -4.15 -5.36 14.15
N ASP A 81 -5.00 -5.16 15.15
CA ASP A 81 -5.99 -6.11 15.65
C ASP A 81 -5.39 -7.42 16.22
N ARG A 82 -4.08 -7.47 16.49
CA ARG A 82 -3.39 -8.65 17.05
C ARG A 82 -3.27 -8.65 18.57
N GLY A 83 -3.58 -7.54 19.24
CA GLY A 83 -3.56 -7.46 20.71
C GLY A 83 -2.93 -6.18 21.25
N VAL A 84 -2.42 -6.27 22.49
CA VAL A 84 -1.73 -5.17 23.17
C VAL A 84 -0.27 -5.18 22.76
N VAL A 85 0.23 -4.03 22.31
CA VAL A 85 1.62 -3.83 21.92
C VAL A 85 2.20 -2.62 22.66
N GLU A 86 3.51 -2.62 22.86
CA GLU A 86 4.25 -1.44 23.30
C GLU A 86 5.00 -0.85 22.11
N ILE A 87 4.77 0.43 21.82
CA ILE A 87 5.38 1.15 20.71
C ILE A 87 6.29 2.23 21.28
N GLN A 88 7.51 2.29 20.78
CA GLN A 88 8.42 3.40 21.04
C GLN A 88 8.60 4.23 19.77
N GLY A 89 8.39 5.54 19.89
CA GLY A 89 8.37 6.43 18.75
C GLY A 89 8.39 7.90 19.12
N MET A 90 8.55 8.74 18.10
CA MET A 90 8.58 10.20 18.26
C MET A 90 7.22 10.80 17.94
N VAL A 91 6.76 11.78 18.71
CA VAL A 91 5.56 12.57 18.40
C VAL A 91 5.80 13.33 17.10
N ALA A 92 4.99 13.02 16.08
CA ALA A 92 5.15 13.49 14.70
C ALA A 92 4.18 14.61 14.32
N THR A 93 3.28 15.00 15.21
CA THR A 93 2.33 16.11 15.03
C THR A 93 2.12 16.81 16.36
N ASP A 94 1.84 18.11 16.35
CA ASP A 94 1.44 18.81 17.55
C ASP A 94 0.19 18.16 18.17
N PRO A 95 0.19 17.85 19.48
CA PRO A 95 -0.94 17.20 20.10
C PRO A 95 -2.20 18.06 20.13
N GLU A 96 -3.28 17.53 19.57
CA GLU A 96 -4.58 18.20 19.51
C GLU A 96 -5.39 17.84 20.75
N ALA A 97 -5.50 18.78 21.70
CA ALA A 97 -6.36 18.63 22.85
C ALA A 97 -7.85 18.79 22.45
N ARG A 98 -8.62 17.71 22.59
CA ARG A 98 -10.09 17.72 22.56
C ARG A 98 -10.66 17.63 23.97
N ASP A 99 -11.98 17.79 24.13
CA ASP A 99 -12.66 17.88 25.44
C ASP A 99 -12.07 17.00 26.54
N ARG A 100 -12.04 15.67 26.34
CA ARG A 100 -11.55 14.68 27.32
C ARG A 100 -10.34 13.87 26.86
N ALA A 101 -9.82 14.13 25.66
CA ALA A 101 -8.76 13.33 25.06
C ALA A 101 -7.77 14.21 24.31
N CYS A 102 -6.50 13.83 24.34
CA CYS A 102 -5.47 14.36 23.48
C CYS A 102 -5.22 13.37 22.34
N ILE A 103 -5.19 13.88 21.10
CA ILE A 103 -4.97 13.08 19.89
C ILE A 103 -3.70 13.58 19.22
N PHE A 104 -2.78 12.67 18.92
CA PHE A 104 -1.55 12.97 18.18
C PHE A 104 -1.08 11.77 17.39
N GLN A 105 -0.19 11.99 16.42
CA GLN A 105 0.47 10.92 15.70
C GLN A 105 1.86 10.67 16.28
N ILE A 106 2.22 9.40 16.44
CA ILE A 106 3.61 9.00 16.71
C ILE A 106 4.20 8.32 15.48
N SER A 107 5.43 8.67 15.14
CA SER A 107 6.25 7.90 14.21
C SER A 107 6.87 6.74 14.98
N ALA A 108 6.36 5.54 14.78
CA ALA A 108 6.85 4.33 15.41
C ALA A 108 8.23 3.96 14.85
N LYS A 109 9.13 3.51 15.73
CA LYS A 109 10.47 3.00 15.38
C LYS A 109 10.67 1.58 15.88
N GLU A 110 10.19 1.29 17.08
CA GLU A 110 10.29 -0.02 17.70
C GLU A 110 8.92 -0.44 18.22
N LEU A 111 8.61 -1.73 18.07
CA LEU A 111 7.43 -2.37 18.63
C LEU A 111 7.86 -3.59 19.44
N GLN A 112 7.28 -3.72 20.63
CA GLN A 112 7.46 -4.86 21.50
C GLN A 112 6.14 -5.58 21.70
N MET A 113 6.12 -6.88 21.38
CA MET A 113 4.97 -7.78 21.52
C MET A 113 5.47 -9.15 21.98
N ASP A 114 4.82 -9.74 22.99
CA ASP A 114 5.15 -11.06 23.54
C ASP A 114 6.64 -11.26 23.91
N GLY A 115 7.30 -10.19 24.35
CA GLY A 115 8.73 -10.20 24.70
C GLY A 115 9.69 -10.06 23.53
N HIS A 116 9.20 -10.05 22.29
CA HIS A 116 9.99 -9.80 21.08
C HIS A 116 9.96 -8.33 20.71
N ARG A 117 11.13 -7.78 20.36
CA ARG A 117 11.29 -6.40 19.89
C ARG A 117 11.60 -6.41 18.40
N ASN A 118 10.77 -5.71 17.64
CA ASN A 118 10.89 -5.58 16.19
C ASN A 118 11.06 -4.11 15.81
N GLU A 119 12.00 -3.83 14.92
CA GLU A 119 12.10 -2.53 14.27
C GLU A 119 10.99 -2.39 13.23
N ILE A 120 10.23 -1.31 13.35
CA ILE A 120 9.08 -1.04 12.50
C ILE A 120 9.08 0.40 12.00
N SER A 121 8.37 0.60 10.91
CA SER A 121 8.10 1.90 10.30
C SER A 121 6.60 2.11 10.16
N GLY A 122 6.15 3.32 10.44
CA GLY A 122 4.75 3.69 10.33
C GLY A 122 4.37 4.81 11.29
N LYS A 123 3.17 5.34 11.09
CA LYS A 123 2.57 6.31 11.99
C LYS A 123 1.37 5.69 12.68
N ALA A 124 1.22 5.95 13.98
CA ALA A 124 0.07 5.53 14.76
C ALA A 124 -0.67 6.77 15.25
N LEU A 125 -2.00 6.77 15.13
CA LEU A 125 -2.84 7.76 15.79
C LEU A 125 -3.04 7.32 17.24
N ILE A 126 -2.57 8.12 18.18
CA ILE A 126 -2.65 7.85 19.61
C ILE A 126 -3.73 8.73 20.22
N ARG A 127 -4.61 8.11 21.01
CA ARG A 127 -5.65 8.79 21.80
C ARG A 127 -5.43 8.50 23.27
N VAL A 128 -5.09 9.53 24.03
CA VAL A 128 -4.80 9.43 25.47
C VAL A 128 -5.63 10.44 26.27
N PRO A 129 -5.79 10.27 27.60
CA PRO A 129 -6.42 11.27 28.44
C PRO A 129 -5.68 12.62 28.38
N ARG A 130 -6.44 13.71 28.47
CA ARG A 130 -5.94 15.10 28.29
C ARG A 130 -4.89 15.56 29.31
N TYR A 131 -4.76 14.88 30.45
CA TYR A 131 -4.05 15.41 31.63
C TYR A 131 -2.52 15.43 31.53
N HIS A 132 -1.93 14.97 30.42
CA HIS A 132 -0.48 15.02 30.20
C HIS A 132 -0.15 15.95 29.03
N GLU A 133 0.84 16.82 29.24
CA GLU A 133 1.41 17.64 28.18
C GLU A 133 2.44 16.83 27.40
N TYR A 134 2.21 16.70 26.09
CA TYR A 134 3.13 16.10 25.14
C TYR A 134 3.50 17.16 24.11
N HIS A 135 4.73 17.12 23.61
CA HIS A 135 5.22 18.06 22.62
C HIS A 135 5.69 17.34 21.36
N TYR A 136 5.62 18.04 20.23
CA TYR A 136 6.21 17.56 18.99
C TYR A 136 7.71 17.29 19.19
N GLY A 137 8.18 16.14 18.72
CA GLY A 137 9.57 15.71 18.89
C GLY A 137 9.84 14.87 20.13
N ASP A 138 8.89 14.76 21.06
CA ASP A 138 9.05 13.92 22.25
C ASP A 138 9.17 12.44 21.87
N MET A 139 10.09 11.73 22.52
CA MET A 139 10.19 10.27 22.42
C MET A 139 9.29 9.64 23.48
N LEU A 140 8.25 8.94 23.04
CA LEU A 140 7.27 8.31 23.91
C LEU A 140 7.31 6.79 23.77
N LYS A 141 7.02 6.13 24.89
CA LYS A 141 6.71 4.71 24.96
C LYS A 141 5.22 4.58 25.30
N VAL A 142 4.47 3.99 24.39
CA VAL A 142 3.00 3.91 24.49
C VAL A 142 2.60 2.44 24.45
N THR A 143 1.83 2.01 25.45
CA THR A 143 1.28 0.65 25.52
C THR A 143 -0.22 0.70 25.29
N GLY A 144 -0.72 -0.10 24.35
CA GLY A 144 -2.13 -0.10 24.01
C GLY A 144 -2.50 -1.15 22.99
N LYS A 145 -3.80 -1.27 22.71
CA LYS A 145 -4.29 -2.11 21.62
C LYS A 145 -4.12 -1.35 20.31
N LEU A 146 -3.50 -2.00 19.33
CA LEU A 146 -3.41 -1.45 17.99
C LEU A 146 -4.67 -1.85 17.22
N GLU A 147 -5.47 -0.88 16.82
CA GLU A 147 -6.74 -1.10 16.12
C GLU A 147 -6.62 -0.58 14.68
N THR A 148 -7.22 -1.30 13.73
CA THR A 148 -7.37 -0.75 12.37
C THR A 148 -8.30 0.47 12.43
N PRO A 149 -7.87 1.65 11.94
CA PRO A 149 -8.70 2.84 11.99
C PRO A 149 -10.02 2.61 11.24
N GLN A 150 -11.13 2.99 11.86
CA GLN A 150 -12.45 2.90 11.23
C GLN A 150 -12.54 3.89 10.06
N GLN A 151 -13.15 3.44 8.97
CA GLN A 151 -13.47 4.31 7.84
C GLN A 151 -14.59 5.27 8.27
N PHE A 152 -14.31 6.58 8.23
CA PHE A 152 -15.31 7.59 8.55
C PHE A 152 -15.91 8.13 7.26
N GLY A 153 -17.07 7.58 6.86
CA GLY A 153 -17.73 7.97 5.61
C GLY A 153 -16.85 7.68 4.38
N ASP A 154 -16.55 8.72 3.60
CA ASP A 154 -15.69 8.62 2.41
C ASP A 154 -14.18 8.67 2.73
N PHE A 155 -13.78 8.85 4.00
CA PHE A 155 -12.37 8.98 4.39
C PHE A 155 -11.80 7.63 4.87
N ASP A 156 -10.82 7.11 4.13
CA ASP A 156 -10.07 5.90 4.46
C ASP A 156 -8.67 6.26 4.99
N TYR A 157 -8.34 5.75 6.17
CA TYR A 157 -7.03 5.93 6.81
C TYR A 157 -6.05 4.78 6.50
N LYS A 158 -6.47 3.76 5.74
CA LYS A 158 -5.60 2.67 5.27
C LYS A 158 -4.61 3.10 4.21
#